data_AF-A0A7V9L0R1-F1
#
_entry.id   AF-A0A7V9L0R1-F1
#
_cell.length_a   1.000
_cell.length_b   1.000
_cell.length_c   1.000
_cell.angle_alpha   90.00
_cell.angle_beta   90.00
_cell.angle_gamma   90.00
#
_symmetry.space_group_name_H-M   'P 1'
#
loop_
_entity.id
_entity.type
_entity.pdbx_description
1 polymer ?
#
loop_
_entity_poly.entity_id
_entity_poly.type
_entity_poly.pdbx_seq_one_letter_code
_entity_poly.pdbx_strand_id
1 'polypeptide(L)' 'MYVPQPLGIRCDRTESTPKALAEEVLALTKMNWNNTQFDGHDPITVRAARQVGKILKYVGPDEPVEPRYAYYM' A
#
# COMPACT_ATOMS: atom_id res chain seq x y z
N MET A 1 0.97 -10.23 25.34
CA MET A 1 -0.21 -9.61 24.69
C MET A 1 0.30 -8.51 23.77
N TYR A 2 0.04 -8.60 22.47
CA TYR A 2 0.44 -7.57 21.50
C TYR A 2 -0.60 -6.45 21.51
N VAL A 3 -0.16 -5.20 21.70
CA VAL A 3 -1.03 -4.02 21.59
C VAL A 3 -1.00 -3.58 20.13
N PRO A 4 -2.15 -3.54 19.42
CA PRO A 4 -2.18 -3.12 18.03
C PRO A 4 -1.72 -1.66 17.91
N GLN A 5 -0.87 -1.40 16.92
CA GLN A 5 -0.47 -0.04 16.57
C GLN A 5 -1.46 0.54 15.54
N PRO A 6 -2.02 1.74 15.78
CA PRO A 6 -2.92 2.36 14.82
C PRO A 6 -2.14 2.93 13.63
N LEU A 7 -2.80 2.98 12.48
CA LEU A 7 -2.29 3.69 11.31
C LEU A 7 -2.52 5.20 11.50
N GLY A 8 -1.44 5.97 11.54
CA GLY A 8 -1.51 7.44 11.57
C GLY A 8 -1.88 8.00 10.20
N ILE A 9 -2.93 8.81 10.14
CA ILE A 9 -3.39 9.48 8.92
C ILE A 9 -3.32 10.99 9.13
N ARG A 10 -2.60 11.69 8.25
CA ARG A 10 -2.53 13.15 8.24
C ARG A 10 -3.14 13.66 6.93
N CYS A 11 -4.21 14.43 7.05
CA CYS A 11 -4.79 15.15 5.92
C CYS A 11 -3.98 16.42 5.67
N ASP A 12 -3.67 16.72 4.40
CA ASP A 12 -2.96 17.96 4.02
C ASP A 12 -3.88 18.88 3.22
N ARG A 13 -4.12 18.58 1.94
CA ARG A 13 -5.12 19.26 1.09
C ARG A 13 -6.16 18.23 0.64
N THR A 14 -7.39 18.36 1.11
CA THR A 14 -8.44 17.37 0.89
C THR A 14 -9.77 18.01 0.55
N GLU A 15 -10.53 17.36 -0.34
CA GLU A 15 -11.91 17.75 -0.67
C GLU A 15 -12.94 16.94 0.14
N SER A 16 -12.48 15.91 0.86
CA SER A 16 -13.27 15.02 1.72
C SER A 16 -12.93 15.22 3.19
N THR A 17 -13.85 14.79 4.06
CA THR A 17 -13.63 14.82 5.51
C THR A 17 -12.57 13.79 5.94
N PRO A 18 -11.84 14.03 7.05
CA PRO A 18 -10.87 13.07 7.58
C PRO A 18 -11.45 11.68 7.86
N LYS A 19 -12.73 11.60 8.27
CA LYS A 19 -13.41 10.31 8.52
C LYS A 19 -13.61 9.52 7.23
N ALA A 20 -14.14 10.15 6.18
CA ALA A 20 -14.33 9.50 4.88
C ALA A 20 -13.00 8.98 4.33
N LEU A 21 -11.95 9.80 4.40
CA LEU A 21 -10.60 9.38 3.99
C LEU A 21 -10.06 8.21 4.83
N ALA A 22 -10.31 8.22 6.14
CA ALA A 22 -9.90 7.11 7.00
C ALA A 22 -10.65 5.81 6.68
N GLU A 23 -11.93 5.88 6.34
CA GLU A 23 -12.74 4.74 5.89
C GLU A 23 -12.21 4.17 4.56
N GLU A 24 -11.87 5.03 3.60
CA GLU A 24 -11.23 4.64 2.34
C GLU A 24 -9.86 3.99 2.57
N VAL A 25 -9.01 4.60 3.40
CA VAL A 25 -7.70 4.05 3.76
C VAL A 25 -7.85 2.68 4.43
N LEU A 26 -8.80 2.53 5.35
CA LEU A 26 -9.11 1.25 5.98
C LEU A 26 -9.55 0.21 4.95
N ALA A 27 -10.44 0.57 4.01
CA ALA A 27 -10.85 -0.33 2.94
C ALA A 27 -9.65 -0.76 2.08
N LEU A 28 -8.72 0.15 1.77
CA LEU A 28 -7.50 -0.17 1.02
C LEU A 28 -6.58 -1.16 1.75
N THR A 29 -6.63 -1.27 3.07
CA THR A 29 -5.89 -2.32 3.82
C THR A 29 -6.41 -3.73 3.56
N LYS A 30 -7.61 -3.83 2.97
CA LYS A 30 -8.34 -5.09 2.74
C LYS A 30 -8.32 -5.55 1.28
N MET A 31 -7.70 -4.76 0.40
CA MET A 31 -7.69 -4.99 -1.05
C MET A 31 -6.47 -5.80 -1.51
N ASN A 32 -5.94 -6.69 -0.67
CA ASN A 32 -4.84 -7.55 -1.07
C ASN A 32 -5.35 -8.76 -1.86
N TRP A 33 -5.02 -8.84 -3.15
CA TRP A 33 -5.40 -9.97 -4.00
C TRP A 33 -4.47 -11.19 -3.82
N ASN A 34 -3.29 -11.01 -3.24
CA ASN A 34 -2.30 -12.08 -3.03
C ASN A 34 -2.61 -12.97 -1.82
N ASN A 35 -3.53 -12.57 -0.93
CA ASN A 35 -3.94 -13.39 0.20
C ASN A 35 -5.38 -13.08 0.64
N THR A 36 -5.98 -13.98 1.41
CA THR A 36 -7.33 -13.82 1.97
C THR A 36 -7.33 -13.24 3.38
N GLN A 37 -6.16 -12.84 3.87
CA GLN A 37 -6.00 -12.31 5.22
C GLN A 37 -6.53 -10.88 5.30
N PHE A 38 -7.45 -10.65 6.24
CA PHE A 38 -8.15 -9.36 6.40
C PHE A 38 -7.51 -8.47 7.47
N ASP A 39 -6.31 -8.79 7.94
CA ASP A 39 -5.59 -8.12 9.03
C ASP A 39 -4.36 -7.33 8.55
N GLY A 40 -4.30 -7.03 7.25
CA GLY A 40 -3.27 -6.15 6.68
C GLY A 40 -3.25 -4.78 7.38
N HIS A 41 -2.04 -4.33 7.73
CA HIS A 41 -1.83 -3.03 8.38
C HIS A 41 -1.75 -1.89 7.34
N ASP A 42 -0.89 -2.05 6.33
CA ASP A 42 -0.66 -1.00 5.33
C ASP A 42 -1.73 -1.03 4.23
N PRO A 43 -2.23 0.13 3.75
CA PRO A 43 -3.10 0.19 2.59
C PRO A 43 -2.36 -0.34 1.34
N ILE A 44 -3.10 -1.00 0.43
CA ILE A 44 -2.51 -1.69 -0.72
C ILE A 44 -1.63 -0.77 -1.58
N THR A 45 -1.97 0.52 -1.69
CA THR A 45 -1.21 1.52 -2.44
C THR A 45 0.22 1.69 -1.91
N VAL A 46 0.39 1.79 -0.59
CA VAL A 46 1.70 1.90 0.07
C VAL A 46 2.46 0.57 0.00
N ARG A 47 1.76 -0.55 0.24
CA ARG A 47 2.36 -1.88 0.18
C ARG A 47 2.91 -2.19 -1.21
N ALA A 48 2.12 -1.95 -2.25
CA ALA A 48 2.46 -2.13 -3.65
C ALA A 48 3.74 -1.36 -4.01
N ALA A 49 3.76 -0.05 -3.72
CA ALA A 49 4.91 0.81 -4.01
C ALA A 49 6.18 0.33 -3.30
N ARG A 50 6.09 -0.05 -2.01
CA ARG A 50 7.21 -0.58 -1.24
C ARG A 50 7.72 -1.91 -1.80
N GLN A 51 6.83 -2.81 -2.20
CA GLN A 51 7.20 -4.13 -2.75
C GLN A 51 7.89 -3.98 -4.11
N VAL A 52 7.28 -3.25 -5.04
CA VAL A 52 7.86 -2.96 -6.35
C VAL A 52 9.21 -2.26 -6.18
N GLY A 53 9.30 -1.23 -5.34
CA GLY A 53 10.56 -0.52 -5.09
C GLY A 53 11.66 -1.41 -4.50
N LYS A 54 11.32 -2.39 -3.66
CA LYS A 54 12.29 -3.37 -3.13
C LYS A 54 12.87 -4.28 -4.21
N ILE A 55 12.15 -4.50 -5.30
CA ILE A 55 12.59 -5.30 -6.45
C ILE A 55 13.38 -4.41 -7.41
N LEU A 56 12.80 -3.27 -7.81
CA LEU A 56 13.37 -2.38 -8.82
C LEU A 56 14.71 -1.75 -8.41
N LYS A 57 15.01 -1.63 -7.11
CA LYS A 57 16.28 -1.08 -6.64
C LYS A 57 17.54 -1.86 -7.08
N TYR A 58 17.38 -3.07 -7.61
CA TYR A 58 18.47 -3.89 -8.12
C TYR A 58 18.61 -3.87 -9.65
N VAL A 59 17.71 -3.17 -10.35
CA VAL A 59 17.72 -3.06 -11.81
C VAL A 59 18.75 -2.01 -12.23
N GLY A 60 19.62 -2.35 -13.18
CA GLY A 60 20.59 -1.43 -13.77
C GLY A 60 19.93 -0.29 -14.58
N PRO A 61 20.66 0.80 -14.87
CA PRO A 61 20.11 1.99 -15.54
C PRO A 61 19.55 1.73 -16.95
N ASP A 62 20.08 0.72 -17.65
CA ASP A 62 19.68 0.36 -19.02
C ASP A 62 18.93 -0.99 -19.08
N GLU A 63 18.61 -1.59 -17.93
CA GLU A 63 17.87 -2.84 -17.87
C GLU A 63 16.36 -2.59 -18.03
N PRO A 64 15.67 -3.41 -18.85
CA PRO A 64 14.23 -3.23 -19.07
C PRO A 64 13.42 -3.51 -17.81
N VAL A 65 12.37 -2.72 -17.59
CA VAL A 65 11.44 -2.82 -16.46
C VAL A 65 10.04 -3.07 -16.99
N GLU A 66 9.31 -4.03 -16.41
CA GLU A 66 7.92 -4.24 -16.79
C GLU A 66 7.01 -3.14 -16.24
N PRO A 67 6.14 -2.55 -17.07
CA PRO A 67 5.26 -1.46 -16.63
C PRO A 67 4.08 -1.96 -15.79
N ARG A 68 3.78 -3.25 -15.84
CA ARG A 68 2.61 -3.83 -15.18
C ARG A 68 2.96 -4.29 -13.78
N TYR A 69 2.31 -3.67 -12.79
CA TYR A 69 2.42 -4.01 -11.37
C TYR A 69 2.30 -5.52 -11.07
N ALA A 70 1.46 -6.24 -11.79
CA ALA A 70 1.24 -7.67 -11.59
C ALA A 70 2.50 -8.54 -11.74
N TYR A 71 3.55 -8.05 -12.43
CA TYR A 71 4.83 -8.75 -12.54
C TYR A 71 5.68 -8.70 -11.25
N TYR A 72 5.30 -7.85 -10.29
CA TYR A 72 6.03 -7.63 -9.04
C TYR A 72 5.29 -8.16 -7.81
N MET A 73 4.18 -8.88 -8.02
CA MET A 73 3.24 -9.28 -6.98
C MET A 73 3.36 -10.73 -6.58
#